data_AF-A0A5N6P4J5-F1
#
_entry.id   AF-A0A5N6P4J5-F1
#
_cell.length_a   1.000
_cell.length_b   1.000
_cell.length_c   1.000
_cell.angle_alpha   90.00
_cell.angle_beta   90.00
_cell.angle_gamma   90.00
#
_symmetry.space_group_name_H-M   'P 1'
#
loop_
_entity.id
_entity.type
_entity.pdbx_description
1 polymer ?
#
loop_
_entity_poly.entity_id
_entity_poly.type
_entity_poly.pdbx_seq_one_letter_code
_entity_poly.pdbx_strand_id
1 'polypeptide(L)'
;MARNRTPQFPGSIYVQSPADISVESSLPAIKTVFNGEIEDSDYDYEVIMRALEIRREVTLEIFKEAMRKGKFGLLILPIWLQDCSLSSLIMWLKHNGLSYPQIGKLICNSKGNIESIRSTAEWLKSIHVNGRYIGVALLRGGEKVLERNVEELDEILWVLEKNGVKREWMGYIVSRCPELLTFSMEEFKTYMILL
;
A
#
# COMPACT_ATOMS: atom_id res chain seq x y z
N MET A 1 -40.68 23.66 4.03
CA MET A 1 -39.22 23.54 4.25
C MET A 1 -38.94 22.09 4.61
N ALA A 2 -38.48 21.28 3.65
CA ALA A 2 -38.25 19.84 3.87
C ALA A 2 -36.95 19.65 4.68
N ARG A 3 -37.04 18.93 5.80
CA ARG A 3 -35.92 18.63 6.68
C ARG A 3 -35.27 17.32 6.22
N ASN A 4 -34.01 17.38 5.77
CA ASN A 4 -33.24 16.22 5.34
C ASN A 4 -32.87 15.37 6.57
N ARG A 5 -33.61 14.28 6.84
CA ARG A 5 -33.21 13.27 7.81
C ARG A 5 -32.19 12.32 7.18
N THR A 6 -31.17 11.94 7.93
CA THR A 6 -30.22 10.91 7.52
C THR A 6 -30.96 9.58 7.32
N PRO A 7 -30.83 8.90 6.16
CA PRO A 7 -31.52 7.64 5.91
C PRO A 7 -31.06 6.57 6.92
N GLN A 8 -32.03 5.88 7.52
CA GLN A 8 -31.80 4.84 8.54
C GLN A 8 -32.06 3.45 7.94
N PHE A 9 -31.26 2.47 8.35
CA PHE A 9 -31.38 1.08 7.91
C PHE A 9 -31.96 0.20 9.03
N PRO A 10 -32.69 -0.87 8.71
CA PRO A 10 -33.17 -1.81 9.73
C PRO A 10 -31.97 -2.38 10.51
N GLY A 11 -31.93 -2.13 11.83
CA GLY A 11 -30.84 -2.56 12.72
C GLY A 11 -29.76 -1.51 13.02
N SER A 12 -29.85 -0.27 12.52
CA SER A 12 -28.94 0.80 12.92
C SER A 12 -29.26 1.32 14.33
N ILE A 13 -28.22 1.54 15.13
CA ILE A 13 -28.33 2.21 16.43
C ILE A 13 -28.41 3.72 16.18
N TYR A 14 -29.44 4.36 16.73
CA TYR A 14 -29.66 5.80 16.57
C TYR A 14 -28.58 6.59 17.31
N VAL A 15 -27.82 7.38 16.57
CA VAL A 15 -26.91 8.40 17.12
C VAL A 15 -27.51 9.76 16.77
N GLN A 16 -27.98 10.50 17.78
CA GLN A 16 -28.47 11.86 17.57
C GLN A 16 -27.32 12.75 17.11
N SER A 17 -27.50 13.44 15.98
CA SER A 17 -26.58 14.48 15.53
C SER A 17 -26.85 15.75 16.35
N PRO A 18 -25.85 16.59 16.66
CA PRO A 18 -26.06 17.86 17.37
C PRO A 18 -27.04 18.83 16.68
N ALA A 19 -27.40 18.56 15.42
CA ALA A 19 -28.38 19.32 14.65
C ALA A 19 -29.84 18.85 14.84
N ASP A 20 -30.08 17.74 15.55
CA ASP A 20 -31.41 17.19 15.77
C ASP A 20 -32.10 17.86 16.98
N ILE A 21 -33.38 18.21 16.81
CA ILE A 21 -34.21 18.81 17.88
C ILE A 21 -34.37 17.77 18.99
N SER A 22 -34.05 18.20 20.23
CA SER A 22 -34.14 17.40 21.46
C SER A 22 -35.43 16.59 21.52
N VAL A 23 -35.31 15.29 21.28
CA VAL A 23 -36.28 14.29 21.73
C VAL A 23 -35.70 13.74 23.03
N GLU A 24 -35.96 14.44 24.13
CA GLU A 24 -35.91 13.87 25.47
C GLU A 24 -36.83 12.64 25.48
N SER A 25 -36.28 11.43 25.49
CA SER A 25 -36.75 10.34 26.38
C SER A 25 -36.35 8.90 26.02
N SER A 26 -35.54 8.57 24.99
CA SER A 26 -35.41 7.12 24.66
C SER A 26 -34.08 6.58 24.15
N LEU A 27 -32.98 7.34 24.15
CA LEU A 27 -31.70 6.78 23.69
C LEU A 27 -30.57 7.11 24.66
N PRO A 28 -29.81 6.10 25.13
CA PRO A 28 -28.64 6.34 25.97
C PRO A 28 -27.58 7.07 25.15
N ALA A 29 -26.89 8.03 25.78
CA ALA A 29 -25.78 8.71 25.14
C ALA A 29 -24.70 7.69 24.73
N ILE A 30 -23.98 7.94 23.63
CA ILE A 30 -22.82 7.10 23.22
C ILE A 30 -21.89 6.82 24.40
N LYS A 31 -21.67 7.83 25.25
CA LYS A 31 -20.86 7.68 26.47
C LYS A 31 -21.43 6.62 27.43
N THR A 32 -22.73 6.42 27.50
CA THR A 32 -23.37 5.41 28.36
C THR A 32 -23.30 4.01 27.75
N VAL A 33 -23.20 3.88 26.42
CA VAL A 33 -22.93 2.59 25.75
C VAL A 33 -21.47 2.17 25.93
N PHE A 34 -20.54 3.13 25.98
CA PHE A 34 -19.11 2.85 26.17
C PHE A 34 -18.63 2.94 27.64
N ASN A 35 -19.37 3.59 28.53
CA ASN A 35 -19.05 3.74 29.97
C ASN A 35 -20.14 3.16 30.89
N GLY A 36 -20.98 2.23 30.42
CA GLY A 36 -21.80 1.42 31.32
C GLY A 36 -20.87 0.53 32.13
N GLU A 37 -20.65 0.91 33.39
CA GLU A 37 -19.99 0.17 34.48
C GLU A 37 -18.97 -0.88 34.01
N ILE A 38 -17.69 -0.49 34.04
CA ILE A 38 -16.55 -1.42 33.94
C ILE A 38 -16.59 -2.30 35.20
N GLU A 39 -17.45 -3.31 35.22
CA GLU A 39 -17.11 -4.56 35.88
C GLU A 39 -16.02 -5.19 35.01
N ASP A 40 -14.80 -5.06 35.51
CA ASP A 40 -13.55 -5.51 34.92
C ASP A 40 -13.57 -7.03 34.74
N SER A 41 -14.19 -7.51 33.66
CA SER A 41 -14.05 -8.88 33.20
C SER A 41 -13.12 -8.86 31.98
N ASP A 42 -11.86 -9.25 32.21
CA ASP A 42 -10.86 -9.47 31.15
C ASP A 42 -11.42 -10.30 29.98
N TYR A 43 -12.39 -11.17 30.26
CA TYR A 43 -13.12 -11.98 29.27
C TYR A 43 -13.78 -11.15 28.16
N ASP A 44 -14.44 -10.03 28.46
CA ASP A 44 -15.10 -9.22 27.43
C ASP A 44 -14.08 -8.48 26.57
N TYR A 45 -12.99 -8.00 27.17
CA TYR A 45 -11.91 -7.35 26.42
C TYR A 45 -11.19 -8.35 25.51
N GLU A 46 -10.88 -9.55 26.00
CA GLU A 46 -10.28 -10.64 25.22
C GLU A 46 -11.19 -11.09 24.07
N VAL A 47 -12.49 -11.26 24.32
CA VAL A 47 -13.46 -11.64 23.29
C VAL A 47 -13.61 -10.54 22.24
N ILE A 48 -13.64 -9.27 22.64
CA ILE A 48 -13.68 -8.12 21.73
C ILE A 48 -12.40 -8.06 20.89
N MET A 49 -11.23 -8.21 21.51
CA MET A 49 -9.94 -8.20 20.80
C MET A 49 -9.83 -9.36 19.83
N ARG A 50 -10.24 -10.57 20.23
CA ARG A 50 -10.26 -11.75 19.36
C ARG A 50 -11.25 -11.61 18.21
N ALA A 51 -12.43 -11.03 18.44
CA ALA A 51 -13.39 -10.73 17.38
C ALA A 51 -12.84 -9.68 16.40
N LEU A 52 -12.09 -8.69 16.91
CA LEU A 52 -11.39 -7.71 16.10
C LEU A 52 -10.31 -8.37 15.25
N GLU A 53 -9.49 -9.25 15.83
CA GLU A 53 -8.44 -10.00 15.13
C GLU A 53 -9.01 -10.90 14.04
N ILE A 54 -10.08 -11.65 14.33
CA ILE A 54 -10.76 -12.47 13.31
C ILE A 54 -11.29 -11.59 12.17
N ARG A 55 -11.92 -10.45 12.51
CA ARG A 55 -12.44 -9.52 11.52
C ARG A 55 -11.32 -8.93 10.67
N ARG A 56 -10.17 -8.60 11.27
CA ARG A 56 -8.97 -8.13 10.58
C ARG A 56 -8.45 -9.17 9.59
N GLU A 57 -8.28 -10.40 10.03
CA GLU A 57 -7.75 -11.49 9.22
C GLU A 57 -8.63 -11.76 7.99
N VAL A 58 -9.94 -11.90 8.21
CA VAL A 58 -10.90 -12.13 7.11
C VAL A 58 -10.91 -10.96 6.12
N THR A 59 -10.81 -9.73 6.63
CA THR A 59 -10.83 -8.52 5.81
C THR A 59 -9.55 -8.39 4.96
N LEU A 60 -8.41 -8.78 5.52
CA LEU A 60 -7.12 -8.80 4.84
C LEU A 60 -7.10 -9.84 3.71
N GLU A 61 -7.67 -11.02 3.92
CA GLU A 61 -7.82 -12.03 2.87
C GLU A 61 -8.78 -11.59 1.76
N ILE A 62 -9.91 -10.98 2.11
CA ILE A 62 -10.84 -10.38 1.12
C ILE A 62 -10.14 -9.26 0.34
N PHE A 63 -9.32 -8.45 1.01
CA PHE A 63 -8.56 -7.38 0.38
C PHE A 63 -7.50 -7.92 -0.59
N LYS A 64 -6.68 -8.89 -0.17
CA LYS A 64 -5.72 -9.57 -1.06
C LYS A 64 -6.41 -10.13 -2.30
N GLU A 65 -7.56 -10.77 -2.12
CA GLU A 65 -8.33 -11.34 -3.23
C GLU A 65 -8.96 -10.26 -4.12
N ALA A 66 -9.43 -9.15 -3.54
CA ALA A 66 -9.95 -7.99 -4.29
C ALA A 66 -8.85 -7.27 -5.09
N MET A 67 -7.64 -7.17 -4.52
CA MET A 67 -6.43 -6.65 -5.17
C MET A 67 -6.04 -7.55 -6.34
N ARG A 68 -6.02 -8.88 -6.14
CA ARG A 68 -5.78 -9.86 -7.21
C ARG A 68 -6.81 -9.79 -8.34
N LYS A 69 -8.07 -9.46 -8.00
CA LYS A 69 -9.19 -9.31 -8.95
C LYS A 69 -9.34 -7.91 -9.55
N GLY A 70 -8.50 -6.94 -9.18
CA GLY A 70 -8.53 -5.59 -9.74
C GLY A 70 -9.77 -4.74 -9.40
N LYS A 71 -10.49 -5.05 -8.32
CA LYS A 71 -11.73 -4.34 -7.93
C LYS A 71 -11.45 -3.31 -6.83
N PHE A 72 -11.05 -2.10 -7.23
CA PHE A 72 -10.46 -1.08 -6.34
C PHE A 72 -11.44 -0.03 -5.77
N GLY A 73 -12.76 -0.16 -5.97
CA GLY A 73 -13.67 0.99 -5.86
C GLY A 73 -14.11 1.44 -4.47
N LEU A 74 -14.44 0.53 -3.53
CA LEU A 74 -15.29 0.90 -2.38
C LEU A 74 -14.96 0.24 -1.03
N LEU A 75 -14.04 -0.74 -0.97
CA LEU A 75 -13.67 -1.46 0.27
C LEU A 75 -12.51 -0.81 1.05
N ILE A 76 -12.00 0.32 0.55
CA ILE A 76 -10.72 0.88 0.98
C ILE A 76 -10.83 1.50 2.38
N LEU A 77 -11.75 2.42 2.66
CA LEU A 77 -11.63 3.26 3.87
C LEU A 77 -11.48 2.56 5.26
N PRO A 78 -12.13 1.41 5.58
CA PRO A 78 -12.03 0.81 6.91
C PRO A 78 -10.80 -0.09 7.13
N ILE A 79 -10.17 -0.59 6.06
CA ILE A 79 -9.04 -1.56 6.11
C ILE A 79 -7.70 -0.85 6.38
N TRP A 80 -7.62 0.45 6.11
CA TRP A 80 -6.37 1.22 6.06
C TRP A 80 -5.83 1.64 7.43
N LEU A 81 -6.56 1.32 8.50
CA LEU A 81 -6.26 1.79 9.85
C LEU A 81 -5.37 0.84 10.67
N GLN A 82 -4.97 -0.33 10.15
CA GLN A 82 -4.21 -1.31 10.96
C GLN A 82 -2.85 -1.75 10.41
N ASP A 83 -2.64 -1.82 9.10
CA ASP A 83 -1.29 -2.05 8.55
C ASP A 83 -0.60 -0.71 8.29
N CYS A 84 0.03 -0.15 9.32
CA CYS A 84 0.80 1.10 9.21
C CYS A 84 1.88 1.00 8.13
N SER A 85 2.47 -0.18 7.91
CA SER A 85 3.53 -0.42 6.92
C SER A 85 3.02 -0.34 5.48
N LEU A 86 1.90 -1.01 5.18
CA LEU A 86 1.27 -1.00 3.86
C LEU A 86 0.65 0.35 3.54
N SER A 87 -0.03 0.96 4.51
CA SER A 87 -0.67 2.28 4.34
C SER A 87 0.36 3.37 4.09
N SER A 88 1.49 3.33 4.82
CA SER A 88 2.63 4.23 4.58
C SER A 88 3.26 3.99 3.21
N LEU A 89 3.43 2.74 2.78
CA LEU A 89 3.96 2.42 1.46
C LEU A 89 3.04 2.92 0.35
N ILE A 90 1.73 2.67 0.43
CA ILE A 90 0.78 3.09 -0.61
C ILE A 90 0.72 4.62 -0.68
N MET A 91 0.71 5.30 0.46
CA MET A 91 0.75 6.77 0.50
C MET A 91 2.04 7.32 -0.11
N TRP A 92 3.17 6.67 0.19
CA TRP A 92 4.46 7.01 -0.40
C TRP A 92 4.46 6.78 -1.92
N LEU A 93 3.98 5.63 -2.41
CA LEU A 93 3.88 5.32 -3.85
C LEU A 93 2.99 6.33 -4.58
N LYS A 94 1.89 6.75 -3.94
CA LYS A 94 1.00 7.80 -4.46
C LYS A 94 1.71 9.15 -4.56
N HIS A 95 2.49 9.53 -3.55
CA HIS A 95 3.31 10.74 -3.59
C HIS A 95 4.38 10.68 -4.70
N ASN A 96 4.83 9.49 -5.07
CA ASN A 96 5.73 9.25 -6.20
C ASN A 96 5.02 9.11 -7.55
N GLY A 97 3.74 9.50 -7.64
CA GLY A 97 3.02 9.63 -8.90
C GLY A 97 2.32 8.37 -9.40
N LEU A 98 2.25 7.30 -8.58
CA LEU A 98 1.49 6.11 -8.94
C LEU A 98 0.00 6.25 -8.59
N SER A 99 -0.87 5.85 -9.52
CA SER A 99 -2.30 5.71 -9.29
C SER A 99 -2.62 4.44 -8.51
N TYR A 100 -3.77 4.40 -7.81
CA TYR A 100 -4.21 3.20 -7.07
C TYR A 100 -4.23 1.91 -7.91
N PRO A 101 -4.68 1.89 -9.17
CA PRO A 101 -4.58 0.68 -10.01
C PRO A 101 -3.14 0.24 -10.29
N GLN A 102 -2.22 1.19 -10.48
CA GLN A 102 -0.80 0.89 -10.69
C GLN A 102 -0.15 0.35 -9.42
N ILE A 103 -0.52 0.88 -8.26
CA ILE A 103 -0.08 0.38 -6.96
C ILE A 103 -0.59 -1.05 -6.74
N GLY A 104 -1.87 -1.31 -7.09
CA GLY A 104 -2.43 -2.65 -7.09
C GLY A 104 -1.64 -3.62 -7.98
N LYS A 105 -1.34 -3.21 -9.22
CA LYS A 105 -0.51 -3.99 -10.15
C LYS A 105 0.89 -4.26 -9.57
N LEU A 106 1.52 -3.28 -8.93
CA LEU A 106 2.84 -3.42 -8.32
C LEU A 106 2.83 -4.43 -7.16
N ILE A 107 1.82 -4.37 -6.31
CA ILE A 107 1.65 -5.32 -5.19
C ILE A 107 1.40 -6.74 -5.71
N CYS A 108 0.64 -6.89 -6.81
CA CYS A 108 0.49 -8.18 -7.47
C CYS A 108 1.82 -8.69 -8.06
N ASN A 109 2.61 -7.82 -8.70
CA ASN A 109 3.92 -8.17 -9.25
C ASN A 109 4.92 -8.61 -8.15
N SER A 110 4.80 -8.09 -6.92
CA SER A 110 5.64 -8.53 -5.79
C SER A 110 5.09 -9.74 -5.04
N LYS A 111 3.99 -10.36 -5.52
CA LYS A 111 3.26 -11.44 -4.83
C LYS A 111 2.86 -11.06 -3.39
N GLY A 112 2.65 -9.78 -3.14
CA GLY A 112 2.34 -9.25 -1.80
C GLY A 112 3.56 -9.02 -0.90
N ASN A 113 4.78 -9.18 -1.38
CA ASN A 113 5.99 -8.86 -0.62
C ASN A 113 6.23 -7.34 -0.60
N ILE A 114 5.85 -6.72 0.51
CA ILE A 114 5.98 -5.27 0.75
C ILE A 114 7.45 -4.88 0.97
N GLU A 115 8.22 -5.75 1.64
CA GLU A 115 9.63 -5.47 1.95
C GLU A 115 10.50 -5.48 0.69
N SER A 116 10.22 -6.35 -0.28
CA SER A 116 10.84 -6.31 -1.61
C SER A 116 10.60 -4.97 -2.31
N ILE A 117 9.37 -4.45 -2.31
CA ILE A 117 9.08 -3.13 -2.89
C ILE A 117 9.88 -2.04 -2.16
N ARG A 118 9.98 -2.11 -0.83
CA ARG A 118 10.72 -1.13 -0.03
C ARG A 118 12.22 -1.21 -0.28
N SER A 119 12.82 -2.40 -0.28
CA SER A 119 14.26 -2.57 -0.49
C SER A 119 14.68 -2.11 -1.88
N THR A 120 13.92 -2.48 -2.92
CA THR A 120 14.16 -1.99 -4.28
C THR A 120 13.97 -0.46 -4.38
N ALA A 121 12.97 0.10 -3.68
CA ALA A 121 12.78 1.55 -3.66
C ALA A 121 13.94 2.30 -2.97
N GLU A 122 14.46 1.77 -1.86
CA GLU A 122 15.64 2.33 -1.19
C GLU A 122 16.89 2.20 -2.05
N TRP A 123 17.06 1.09 -2.77
CA TRP A 123 18.13 0.95 -3.76
C TRP A 123 18.00 1.96 -4.90
N LEU A 124 16.80 2.19 -5.44
CA LEU A 124 16.58 3.23 -6.45
C LEU A 124 16.91 4.64 -5.93
N LYS A 125 16.71 4.89 -4.63
CA LYS A 125 17.14 6.15 -4.00
C LYS A 125 18.66 6.24 -3.86
N SER A 126 19.36 5.14 -3.55
CA SER A 126 20.82 5.14 -3.39
C SER A 126 21.54 5.47 -4.70
N ILE A 127 20.97 5.11 -5.84
CA ILE A 127 21.47 5.46 -7.17
C ILE A 127 20.98 6.84 -7.66
N HIS A 128 20.34 7.62 -6.78
CA HIS A 128 19.81 8.96 -7.05
C HIS A 128 18.70 9.05 -8.11
N VAL A 129 17.82 8.03 -8.22
CA VAL A 129 16.61 8.17 -9.04
C VAL A 129 15.66 9.16 -8.38
N ASN A 130 15.19 10.14 -9.15
CA ASN A 130 14.20 11.11 -8.64
C ASN A 130 12.90 10.38 -8.24
N GLY A 131 12.34 10.73 -7.08
CA GLY A 131 11.16 10.08 -6.49
C GLY A 131 10.03 9.81 -7.49
N ARG A 132 9.70 10.81 -8.33
CA ARG A 132 8.64 10.67 -9.36
C ARG A 132 8.87 9.54 -10.37
N TYR A 133 10.11 9.13 -10.57
CA TYR A 133 10.49 8.03 -11.46
C TYR A 133 10.70 6.70 -10.73
N ILE A 134 10.84 6.70 -9.40
CA ILE A 134 10.98 5.46 -8.62
C ILE A 134 9.73 4.61 -8.78
N GLY A 135 8.55 5.20 -8.62
CA GLY A 135 7.29 4.48 -8.81
C GLY A 135 7.15 3.89 -10.22
N VAL A 136 7.56 4.66 -11.24
CA VAL A 136 7.54 4.21 -12.64
C VAL A 136 8.54 3.08 -12.87
N ALA A 137 9.74 3.17 -12.30
CA ALA A 137 10.78 2.16 -12.42
C ALA A 137 10.35 0.83 -11.79
N LEU A 138 9.77 0.86 -10.58
CA LEU A 138 9.20 -0.32 -9.93
C LEU A 138 8.09 -0.96 -10.77
N LEU A 139 7.21 -0.14 -11.37
CA LEU A 139 6.11 -0.64 -12.17
C LEU A 139 6.56 -1.27 -13.50
N ARG A 140 7.54 -0.66 -14.18
CA ARG A 140 8.06 -1.13 -15.48
C ARG A 140 9.04 -2.30 -15.33
N GLY A 141 9.84 -2.30 -14.26
CA GLY A 141 10.69 -3.44 -13.89
C GLY A 141 9.87 -4.67 -13.48
N GLY A 142 8.72 -4.44 -12.83
CA GLY A 142 7.76 -5.50 -12.51
C GLY A 142 8.33 -6.59 -11.61
N GLU A 143 7.79 -7.80 -11.75
CA GLU A 143 8.16 -8.97 -10.94
C GLU A 143 9.68 -9.26 -11.00
N LYS A 144 10.28 -9.19 -12.20
CA LYS A 144 11.70 -9.49 -12.41
C LYS A 144 12.64 -8.61 -11.56
N VAL A 145 12.34 -7.33 -11.38
CA VAL A 145 13.21 -6.43 -10.60
C VAL A 145 12.94 -6.59 -9.10
N LEU A 146 11.72 -6.93 -8.71
CA LEU A 146 11.31 -7.09 -7.31
C LEU A 146 11.78 -8.42 -6.71
N GLU A 147 11.90 -9.47 -7.52
CA GLU A 147 12.40 -10.78 -7.09
C GLU A 147 13.92 -10.87 -7.01
N ARG A 148 14.63 -9.91 -7.62
CA ARG A 148 16.09 -9.89 -7.64
C ARG A 148 16.68 -9.35 -6.36
N ASN A 149 17.86 -9.86 -6.04
CA ASN A 149 18.66 -9.31 -4.95
C ASN A 149 19.32 -8.00 -5.40
N VAL A 150 19.74 -7.22 -4.40
CA VAL A 150 20.38 -5.93 -4.64
C VAL A 150 21.75 -6.11 -5.31
N GLU A 151 22.44 -7.22 -5.01
CA GLU A 151 23.76 -7.50 -5.56
C GLU A 151 23.74 -7.73 -7.08
N GLU A 152 22.72 -8.42 -7.62
CA GLU A 152 22.56 -8.56 -9.07
C GLU A 152 22.30 -7.21 -9.76
N LEU A 153 21.51 -6.34 -9.12
CA LEU A 153 21.24 -5.00 -9.63
C LEU A 153 22.50 -4.13 -9.63
N ASP A 154 23.33 -4.23 -8.59
CA ASP A 154 24.61 -3.55 -8.50
C ASP A 154 25.62 -4.06 -9.55
N GLU A 155 25.58 -5.35 -9.90
CA GLU A 155 26.45 -5.91 -10.94
C GLU A 155 26.16 -5.28 -12.32
N ILE A 156 24.90 -5.01 -12.63
CA ILE A 156 24.49 -4.31 -13.86
C ILE A 156 25.06 -2.89 -13.87
N LEU A 157 24.97 -2.17 -12.75
CA LEU A 157 25.53 -0.82 -12.64
C LEU A 157 27.06 -0.82 -12.72
N TRP A 158 27.72 -1.84 -12.18
CA TRP A 158 29.16 -2.00 -12.28
C TRP A 158 29.62 -2.17 -13.73
N VAL A 159 28.88 -2.93 -14.56
CA VAL A 159 29.18 -3.03 -16.00
C VAL A 159 29.00 -1.69 -16.70
N LEU A 160 27.96 -0.92 -16.36
CA LEU A 160 27.79 0.42 -16.91
C LEU A 160 28.96 1.34 -16.54
N GLU A 161 29.41 1.28 -15.27
CA GLU A 161 30.56 2.06 -14.80
C GLU A 161 31.84 1.67 -15.53
N LYS A 162 32.07 0.37 -15.74
CA LYS A 162 33.19 -0.15 -16.52
C LYS A 162 33.17 0.27 -17.98
N ASN A 163 31.98 0.45 -18.57
CA ASN A 163 31.80 0.96 -19.93
C ASN A 163 31.82 2.50 -20.02
N GLY A 164 32.15 3.21 -18.93
CA GLY A 164 32.38 4.65 -18.92
C GLY A 164 31.19 5.50 -18.49
N VAL A 165 30.10 4.89 -18.03
CA VAL A 165 28.97 5.63 -17.44
C VAL A 165 29.36 6.10 -16.04
N LYS A 166 29.36 7.42 -15.83
CA LYS A 166 29.63 7.99 -14.51
C LYS A 166 28.51 7.65 -13.52
N ARG A 167 28.85 7.41 -12.25
CA ARG A 167 27.87 7.12 -11.18
C ARG A 167 26.73 8.14 -11.07
N GLU A 168 27.03 9.42 -11.27
CA GLU A 168 26.04 10.51 -11.23
C GLU A 168 24.94 10.40 -12.31
N TRP A 169 25.19 9.65 -13.40
CA TRP A 169 24.23 9.44 -14.50
C TRP A 169 23.39 8.17 -14.32
N MET A 170 23.74 7.28 -13.38
CA MET A 170 23.04 5.99 -13.22
C MET A 170 21.56 6.21 -12.90
N GLY A 171 21.25 7.08 -11.93
CA GLY A 171 19.87 7.42 -11.59
C GLY A 171 19.12 8.05 -12.77
N TYR A 172 19.78 8.84 -13.61
CA TYR A 172 19.17 9.39 -14.81
C TYR A 172 18.85 8.30 -15.84
N ILE A 173 19.79 7.40 -16.11
CA ILE A 173 19.59 6.29 -17.07
C ILE A 173 18.46 5.36 -16.60
N VAL A 174 18.50 4.92 -15.33
CA VAL A 174 17.47 4.05 -14.75
C VAL A 174 16.10 4.72 -14.75
N SER A 175 16.04 6.04 -14.54
CA SER A 175 14.76 6.78 -14.61
C SER A 175 14.12 6.77 -16.00
N ARG A 176 14.93 6.68 -17.06
CA ARG A 176 14.49 6.73 -18.46
C ARG A 176 14.26 5.35 -19.05
N CYS A 177 15.06 4.37 -18.64
CA CYS A 177 15.03 2.99 -19.13
C CYS A 177 15.12 1.98 -17.97
N PRO A 178 14.11 1.92 -17.08
CA PRO A 178 14.11 0.95 -15.98
C PRO A 178 14.11 -0.51 -16.46
N GLU A 179 13.71 -0.77 -17.72
CA GLU A 179 13.80 -2.07 -18.37
C GLU A 179 15.22 -2.64 -18.38
N LEU A 180 16.26 -1.80 -18.31
CA LEU A 180 17.64 -2.28 -18.26
C LEU A 180 17.89 -3.22 -17.07
N LEU A 181 17.15 -3.04 -15.98
CA LEU A 181 17.25 -3.85 -14.76
C LEU A 181 16.55 -5.22 -14.90
N THR A 182 15.79 -5.43 -15.98
CA THR A 182 15.06 -6.67 -16.24
C THR A 182 15.88 -7.72 -17.01
N PHE A 183 17.02 -7.31 -17.59
CA PHE A 183 17.87 -8.20 -18.38
C PHE A 183 18.66 -9.16 -17.51
N SER A 184 18.92 -10.36 -18.01
CA SER A 184 19.97 -11.21 -17.43
C SER A 184 21.35 -10.55 -17.66
N MET A 185 22.33 -10.93 -16.84
CA MET A 185 23.68 -10.38 -17.01
C MET A 185 24.31 -10.79 -18.36
N GLU A 186 23.92 -11.94 -18.90
CA GLU A 186 24.32 -12.42 -20.22
C GLU A 186 23.72 -11.54 -21.32
N GLU A 187 22.40 -11.32 -21.28
CA GLU A 187 21.70 -10.44 -22.22
C GLU A 187 22.28 -9.03 -22.17
N PHE A 188 22.50 -8.49 -20.96
CA PHE A 188 23.00 -7.15 -20.76
C PHE A 188 24.39 -6.95 -21.36
N LYS A 189 25.31 -7.91 -21.17
CA LYS A 189 26.64 -7.89 -21.79
C LYS A 189 26.55 -7.96 -23.31
N THR A 190 25.68 -8.80 -23.87
CA THR A 190 25.47 -8.88 -25.32
C THR A 190 24.97 -7.55 -25.88
N TYR A 191 24.02 -6.88 -25.21
CA TYR A 191 23.53 -5.56 -25.63
C TYR A 191 24.61 -4.48 -25.59
N MET A 192 25.51 -4.51 -24.60
CA MET A 192 26.59 -3.54 -24.48
C MET A 192 27.74 -3.77 -25.47
N ILE A 193 27.98 -5.01 -25.91
CA ILE A 193 29.00 -5.34 -26.92
C ILE A 193 28.55 -4.94 -28.33
N LEU A 194 27.24 -4.88 -28.57
CA LEU A 194 26.65 -4.52 -29.88
C LEU A 194 26.49 -3.00 -30.08
N LEU A 195 26.85 -2.18 -29.08
CA LEU A 195 26.85 -0.71 -29.12
C LEU A 195 28.29 -0.17 -29.19
#